data_AF-A0A962ERT9-F1
#
_entry.id   AF-A0A962ERT9-F1
#
_cell.length_a   1.000
_cell.length_b   1.000
_cell.length_c   1.000
_cell.angle_alpha   90.00
_cell.angle_beta   90.00
_cell.angle_gamma   90.00
#
_symmetry.space_group_name_H-M   'P 1'
#
loop_
_entity.id
_entity.type
_entity.pdbx_description
1 polymer ?
#
loop_
_entity_poly.entity_id
_entity_poly.type
_entity_poly.pdbx_seq_one_letter_code
_entity_poly.pdbx_strand_id
1 'polypeptide(L)'
;MTFSNRFRLGALALILLLGLAPLSGWSQVTVLYGWSATNVRGQIEMDGSLPTEQLQRFLGVRAGGIAEDTTRVKDGAPEHFSQDAIAGITVLRHFERGRVAFTGAGWSLTGILLPSSTVDNVLGELSSLTDSSNWDIDISDSPMGPPAPQQADGSVEVAPMAAAAPAEGATLDESQLPPLDLDVAPPLFEQAISASELPVLNLDAGLPNFEAAGAAVPEVIETAEEPESVSNSAPESQAAAPSDEPQPGTLLTDDQLPPLDLNVGLPLIEQVEPDSAAPTPVLDAPYTWSVAKNGDAISFEGDVPTDGLRRYLLVRAGEGAGDGMDVRPDAPDGFVDQVLAGMDPLLQSDEARISFRDGKWVFTGLADDQESLDALSRQLEANAHTRDWTRILSVRPVTLSAMKANGGPVELNGLLPAASLRSYLQVISGNGNVDNVRIGGQAAPDFVNAAIAGVRALNNLETGELSFNGAHWNLTGQSLTNLDAESAKSLVAALPAGKSWTIDIRQAPLFDICSRAVTAFSDSHQILFAPASARIESESRSQLGDLADELLKCPDADLYVEGHTDSDGPADANMALSVARAEAVIEELIGLGISYTRLYAIGYGETLPIASNETRQGKAQNRRIVFELIKQQ
;
A
#
# COMPACT_ATOMS: atom_id res chain seq x y z
N MET A 1 -42.23 28.56 12.75
CA MET A 1 -43.18 27.62 13.38
C MET A 1 -43.15 26.35 12.53
N THR A 2 -42.37 25.36 12.96
CA THR A 2 -42.86 24.10 13.58
C THR A 2 -43.56 23.18 12.55
N PHE A 3 -42.79 22.28 11.94
CA PHE A 3 -42.68 20.84 12.28
C PHE A 3 -43.96 20.05 11.89
N SER A 4 -43.98 19.18 10.86
CA SER A 4 -43.16 17.99 10.53
C SER A 4 -43.81 16.66 11.01
N ASN A 5 -43.33 15.53 10.46
CA ASN A 5 -43.49 14.13 10.91
C ASN A 5 -44.76 13.30 10.55
N ARG A 6 -44.50 12.24 9.75
CA ARG A 6 -44.67 10.78 10.11
C ARG A 6 -45.95 9.97 9.75
N PHE A 7 -45.70 9.02 8.84
CA PHE A 7 -45.92 7.56 8.96
C PHE A 7 -47.29 6.88 8.75
N ARG A 8 -47.15 5.58 8.41
CA ARG A 8 -48.11 4.45 8.38
C ARG A 8 -49.07 4.44 7.17
N LEU A 9 -49.06 3.39 6.33
CA LEU A 9 -49.26 1.93 6.52
C LEU A 9 -50.73 1.53 6.57
N GLY A 10 -51.10 0.62 5.66
CA GLY A 10 -52.15 -0.37 5.87
C GLY A 10 -53.46 -0.18 5.11
N ALA A 11 -53.93 -1.32 4.57
CA ALA A 11 -55.28 -1.63 4.09
C ALA A 11 -55.66 -1.28 2.64
N LEU A 12 -55.59 -2.29 1.77
CA LEU A 12 -56.44 -2.41 0.58
C LEU A 12 -56.78 -3.88 0.31
N ALA A 13 -57.61 -4.46 1.19
CA ALA A 13 -58.02 -5.86 1.17
C ALA A 13 -59.54 -6.03 1.44
N LEU A 14 -60.37 -5.29 0.70
CA LEU A 14 -61.82 -5.51 0.56
C LEU A 14 -62.25 -4.85 -0.77
N ILE A 15 -62.31 -5.60 -1.87
CA ILE A 15 -63.46 -6.38 -2.36
C ILE A 15 -64.55 -5.54 -3.04
N LEU A 16 -64.84 -5.96 -4.28
CA LEU A 16 -65.95 -5.66 -5.18
C LEU A 16 -67.07 -4.74 -4.66
N LEU A 17 -67.26 -3.58 -5.32
CA LEU A 17 -68.59 -3.05 -5.62
C LEU A 17 -68.58 -1.99 -6.74
N LEU A 18 -68.43 -2.43 -8.00
CA LEU A 18 -68.92 -1.72 -9.22
C LEU A 18 -68.71 -2.63 -10.44
N GLY A 19 -69.79 -2.98 -11.14
CA GLY A 19 -69.76 -3.92 -12.27
C GLY A 19 -69.33 -3.26 -13.57
N LEU A 20 -68.02 -3.08 -13.77
CA LEU A 20 -67.44 -2.68 -15.05
C LEU A 20 -66.87 -3.90 -15.79
N ALA A 21 -67.01 -3.92 -17.12
CA ALA A 21 -66.59 -5.04 -17.96
C ALA A 21 -65.07 -5.21 -17.95
N PRO A 22 -64.54 -6.45 -18.09
CA PRO A 22 -63.11 -6.70 -18.17
C PRO A 22 -62.55 -6.11 -19.46
N LEU A 23 -61.85 -4.97 -19.36
CA LEU A 23 -61.01 -4.46 -20.44
C LEU A 23 -59.82 -5.42 -20.61
N SER A 24 -59.91 -6.26 -21.64
CA SER A 24 -58.84 -7.17 -22.08
C SER A 24 -57.68 -6.37 -22.65
N GLY A 25 -56.83 -5.85 -21.76
CA GLY A 25 -55.73 -4.94 -22.07
C GLY A 25 -54.64 -4.93 -21.00
N TRP A 26 -54.49 -6.02 -20.24
CA TRP A 26 -53.33 -6.22 -19.38
C TRP A 26 -52.14 -6.59 -20.25
N SER A 27 -51.40 -5.58 -20.70
CA SER A 27 -50.05 -5.76 -21.22
C SER A 27 -49.26 -6.64 -20.27
N GLN A 28 -48.72 -7.76 -20.75
CA GLN A 28 -47.76 -8.52 -19.95
C GLN A 28 -46.59 -7.58 -19.64
N VAL A 29 -46.36 -7.30 -18.36
CA VAL A 29 -45.11 -6.67 -17.93
C VAL A 29 -44.05 -7.75 -18.10
N THR A 30 -43.41 -7.77 -19.27
CA THR A 30 -42.28 -8.67 -19.56
C THR A 30 -41.21 -8.39 -18.51
N VAL A 31 -41.06 -9.30 -17.55
CA VAL A 31 -40.02 -9.21 -16.53
C VAL A 31 -38.69 -9.52 -17.21
N LEU A 32 -38.10 -8.46 -17.76
CA LEU A 32 -36.84 -8.45 -18.48
C LEU A 32 -35.77 -9.20 -17.69
N TYR A 33 -34.81 -9.77 -18.42
CA TYR A 33 -33.66 -10.38 -17.78
C TYR A 33 -32.80 -9.29 -17.16
N GLY A 34 -32.61 -9.32 -15.85
CA GLY A 34 -31.93 -8.25 -15.13
C GLY A 34 -31.16 -8.81 -13.95
N TRP A 35 -29.98 -8.23 -13.70
CA TRP A 35 -29.03 -8.64 -12.67
C TRP A 35 -28.20 -7.43 -12.26
N SER A 36 -27.74 -7.38 -11.01
CA SER A 36 -26.71 -6.43 -10.61
C SER A 36 -25.88 -6.91 -9.42
N ALA A 37 -24.63 -6.46 -9.39
CA ALA A 37 -23.73 -6.58 -8.25
C ALA A 37 -23.29 -5.18 -7.79
N THR A 38 -23.29 -4.95 -6.47
CA THR A 38 -22.99 -3.66 -5.85
C THR A 38 -21.94 -3.83 -4.76
N ASN A 39 -20.82 -3.11 -4.85
CA ASN A 39 -19.80 -3.05 -3.81
C ASN A 39 -20.26 -2.08 -2.70
N VAL A 40 -20.56 -2.65 -1.54
CA VAL A 40 -20.97 -1.96 -0.32
C VAL A 40 -19.90 -2.18 0.76
N ARG A 41 -18.97 -1.22 0.86
CA ARG A 41 -17.88 -1.21 1.86
C ARG A 41 -16.91 -2.40 1.76
N GLY A 42 -16.63 -2.89 0.55
CA GLY A 42 -15.70 -4.00 0.33
C GLY A 42 -16.34 -5.39 0.44
N GLN A 43 -17.67 -5.47 0.41
CA GLN A 43 -18.43 -6.71 0.20
C GLN A 43 -19.44 -6.48 -0.94
N ILE A 44 -19.78 -7.53 -1.68
CA ILE A 44 -20.71 -7.45 -2.81
C ILE A 44 -22.12 -7.87 -2.42
N GLU A 45 -23.11 -7.05 -2.75
CA GLU A 45 -24.54 -7.40 -2.75
C GLU A 45 -24.96 -7.77 -4.18
N MET A 46 -25.56 -8.95 -4.39
CA MET A 46 -26.03 -9.43 -5.70
C MET A 46 -27.54 -9.65 -5.74
N ASP A 47 -28.21 -9.18 -6.80
CA ASP A 47 -29.65 -9.39 -7.02
C ASP A 47 -30.00 -9.69 -8.49
N GLY A 48 -31.13 -10.36 -8.72
CA GLY A 48 -31.74 -10.55 -10.02
C GLY A 48 -31.71 -11.99 -10.56
N SER A 49 -31.38 -12.14 -11.83
CA SER A 49 -31.46 -13.40 -12.59
C SER A 49 -30.09 -13.86 -13.08
N LEU A 50 -29.74 -15.13 -12.88
CA LEU A 50 -28.51 -15.74 -13.42
C LEU A 50 -28.85 -17.03 -14.20
N PRO A 51 -28.10 -17.38 -15.27
CA PRO A 51 -28.41 -18.53 -16.12
C PRO A 51 -28.17 -19.89 -15.45
N THR A 52 -27.23 -20.00 -14.49
CA THR A 52 -26.90 -21.27 -13.82
C THR A 52 -26.51 -21.06 -12.36
N GLU A 53 -26.69 -22.09 -11.51
CA GLU A 53 -26.14 -22.09 -10.14
C GLU A 53 -24.61 -22.02 -10.14
N GLN A 54 -23.95 -22.58 -11.16
CA GLN A 54 -22.49 -22.54 -11.28
C GLN A 54 -21.98 -21.10 -11.45
N LEU A 55 -22.64 -20.28 -12.27
CA LEU A 55 -22.29 -18.86 -12.39
C LEU A 55 -22.61 -18.10 -11.10
N GLN A 56 -23.75 -18.38 -10.44
CA GLN A 56 -24.10 -17.76 -9.16
C GLN A 56 -23.01 -17.98 -8.10
N ARG A 57 -22.56 -19.23 -7.93
CA ARG A 57 -21.47 -19.58 -7.02
C ARG A 57 -20.14 -18.95 -7.46
N PHE A 58 -19.81 -18.94 -8.75
CA PHE A 58 -18.55 -18.37 -9.25
C PHE A 58 -18.47 -16.85 -9.06
N LEU A 59 -19.53 -16.09 -9.40
CA LEU A 59 -19.58 -14.65 -9.15
C LEU A 59 -19.48 -14.35 -7.65
N GLY A 60 -20.10 -15.19 -6.82
CA GLY A 60 -20.00 -15.12 -5.36
C GLY A 60 -18.60 -15.36 -4.80
N VAL A 61 -17.82 -16.27 -5.38
CA VAL A 61 -16.39 -16.47 -5.06
C VAL A 61 -15.56 -15.28 -5.53
N ARG A 62 -15.70 -14.90 -6.81
CA ARG A 62 -14.90 -13.85 -7.46
C ARG A 62 -15.17 -12.44 -6.93
N ALA A 63 -16.29 -12.26 -6.23
CA ALA A 63 -16.60 -11.07 -5.43
C ALA A 63 -15.66 -10.86 -4.22
N GLY A 64 -14.91 -11.88 -3.79
CA GLY A 64 -14.05 -11.81 -2.60
C GLY A 64 -14.79 -11.77 -1.25
N GLY A 65 -16.13 -11.75 -1.28
CA GLY A 65 -16.99 -11.71 -0.11
C GLY A 65 -18.39 -11.16 -0.45
N ILE A 66 -19.42 -11.97 -0.25
CA ILE A 66 -20.82 -11.58 -0.46
C ILE A 66 -21.40 -11.04 0.85
N ALA A 67 -22.07 -9.89 0.80
CA ALA A 67 -22.89 -9.37 1.91
C ALA A 67 -24.32 -9.96 1.87
N GLU A 68 -24.96 -9.95 0.69
CA GLU A 68 -26.26 -10.57 0.44
C GLU A 68 -26.33 -11.08 -1.02
N ASP A 69 -26.90 -12.26 -1.25
CA ASP A 69 -27.22 -12.78 -2.59
C ASP A 69 -28.71 -13.16 -2.66
N THR A 70 -29.47 -12.38 -3.42
CA THR A 70 -30.88 -12.63 -3.72
C THR A 70 -31.12 -13.13 -5.14
N THR A 71 -30.05 -13.43 -5.89
CA THR A 71 -30.13 -13.89 -7.28
C THR A 71 -30.83 -15.26 -7.40
N ARG A 72 -31.43 -15.49 -8.57
CA ARG A 72 -32.21 -16.71 -8.86
C ARG A 72 -31.83 -17.25 -10.22
N VAL A 73 -31.73 -18.58 -10.32
CA VAL A 73 -31.54 -19.26 -11.60
C VAL A 73 -32.77 -19.08 -12.47
N LYS A 74 -32.57 -18.58 -13.71
CA LYS A 74 -33.60 -18.27 -14.69
C LYS A 74 -33.02 -18.34 -16.10
N ASP A 75 -33.71 -19.03 -17.00
CA ASP A 75 -33.36 -19.07 -18.43
C ASP A 75 -33.60 -17.73 -19.15
N GLY A 76 -32.96 -17.55 -20.31
CA GLY A 76 -33.15 -16.37 -21.16
C GLY A 76 -32.22 -15.19 -20.88
N ALA A 77 -31.03 -15.45 -20.33
CA ALA A 77 -29.91 -14.52 -20.41
C ALA A 77 -29.54 -14.26 -21.88
N PRO A 78 -29.05 -13.06 -22.25
CA PRO A 78 -28.54 -12.81 -23.58
C PRO A 78 -27.20 -13.54 -23.82
N GLU A 79 -26.77 -13.56 -25.08
CA GLU A 79 -25.42 -13.99 -25.47
C GLU A 79 -24.36 -13.13 -24.74
N HIS A 80 -23.19 -13.72 -24.45
CA HIS A 80 -22.11 -13.13 -23.64
C HIS A 80 -22.42 -12.72 -22.18
N PHE A 81 -23.67 -12.79 -21.70
CA PHE A 81 -24.06 -12.37 -20.34
C PHE A 81 -23.14 -12.87 -19.22
N SER A 82 -22.72 -14.15 -19.28
CA SER A 82 -21.83 -14.74 -18.27
C SER A 82 -20.45 -14.08 -18.27
N GLN A 83 -19.90 -13.78 -19.44
CA GLN A 83 -18.61 -13.11 -19.62
C GLN A 83 -18.69 -11.67 -19.11
N ASP A 84 -19.75 -10.94 -19.47
CA ASP A 84 -20.00 -9.57 -19.01
C ASP A 84 -20.17 -9.49 -17.48
N ALA A 85 -20.94 -10.41 -16.88
CA ALA A 85 -21.14 -10.46 -15.43
C ALA A 85 -19.82 -10.71 -14.68
N ILE A 86 -18.97 -11.60 -15.22
CA ILE A 86 -17.63 -11.89 -14.69
C ILE A 86 -16.72 -10.67 -14.84
N ALA A 87 -16.70 -10.02 -16.01
CA ALA A 87 -15.91 -8.81 -16.25
C ALA A 87 -16.31 -7.68 -15.28
N GLY A 88 -17.63 -7.46 -15.12
CA GLY A 88 -18.21 -6.49 -14.18
C GLY A 88 -17.82 -6.74 -12.72
N ILE A 89 -17.96 -7.98 -12.22
CA ILE A 89 -17.52 -8.36 -10.87
C ILE A 89 -16.00 -8.21 -10.72
N THR A 90 -15.23 -8.56 -11.75
CA THR A 90 -13.76 -8.43 -11.72
C THR A 90 -13.36 -6.97 -11.51
N VAL A 91 -13.94 -6.01 -12.25
CA VAL A 91 -13.58 -4.59 -12.09
C VAL A 91 -14.14 -3.93 -10.83
N LEU A 92 -15.20 -4.47 -10.20
CA LEU A 92 -15.75 -3.93 -8.94
C LEU A 92 -14.75 -3.92 -7.77
N ARG A 93 -13.66 -4.71 -7.84
CA ARG A 93 -12.54 -4.69 -6.88
C ARG A 93 -11.79 -3.35 -6.85
N HIS A 94 -11.92 -2.52 -7.89
CA HIS A 94 -11.27 -1.21 -7.99
C HIS A 94 -12.09 -0.06 -7.38
N PHE A 95 -13.28 -0.33 -6.84
CA PHE A 95 -14.22 0.70 -6.36
C PHE A 95 -14.27 0.78 -4.83
N GLU A 96 -14.31 2.00 -4.28
CA GLU A 96 -14.75 2.21 -2.89
C GLU A 96 -16.25 1.92 -2.77
N ARG A 97 -17.01 2.36 -3.78
CA ARG A 97 -18.44 2.10 -3.97
C ARG A 97 -18.71 2.04 -5.46
N GLY A 98 -19.18 0.90 -5.94
CA GLY A 98 -19.42 0.68 -7.36
C GLY A 98 -20.59 -0.26 -7.59
N ARG A 99 -21.22 -0.17 -8.76
CA ARG A 99 -22.31 -1.05 -9.17
C ARG A 99 -22.18 -1.41 -10.63
N VAL A 100 -22.24 -2.70 -10.94
CA VAL A 100 -22.50 -3.20 -12.29
C VAL A 100 -23.94 -3.69 -12.37
N ALA A 101 -24.65 -3.37 -13.44
CA ALA A 101 -26.03 -3.81 -13.64
C ALA A 101 -26.39 -4.04 -15.10
N PHE A 102 -27.07 -5.16 -15.37
CA PHE A 102 -27.75 -5.46 -16.62
C PHE A 102 -29.25 -5.24 -16.46
N THR A 103 -29.87 -4.51 -17.39
CA THR A 103 -31.28 -4.07 -17.30
C THR A 103 -32.21 -4.75 -18.31
N GLY A 104 -31.71 -5.72 -19.08
CA GLY A 104 -32.46 -6.38 -20.15
C GLY A 104 -32.33 -5.70 -21.51
N ALA A 105 -31.76 -4.50 -21.57
CA ALA A 105 -31.47 -3.75 -22.79
C ALA A 105 -29.99 -3.37 -22.94
N GLY A 106 -29.22 -3.36 -21.85
CA GLY A 106 -27.80 -3.01 -21.84
C GLY A 106 -27.17 -3.14 -20.46
N TRP A 107 -25.85 -3.08 -20.44
CA TRP A 107 -25.01 -3.07 -19.25
C TRP A 107 -24.70 -1.64 -18.79
N SER A 108 -24.42 -1.50 -17.50
CA SER A 108 -24.00 -0.25 -16.87
C SER A 108 -22.97 -0.51 -15.79
N LEU A 109 -21.99 0.37 -15.65
CA LEU A 109 -20.96 0.35 -14.60
C LEU A 109 -20.83 1.76 -14.01
N THR A 110 -21.09 1.91 -12.71
CA THR A 110 -21.12 3.22 -12.06
C THR A 110 -20.38 3.22 -10.73
N GLY A 111 -19.75 4.33 -10.34
CA GLY A 111 -19.17 4.47 -8.99
C GLY A 111 -17.96 5.38 -8.79
N ILE A 112 -17.35 5.24 -7.62
CA ILE A 112 -16.14 5.93 -7.18
C ILE A 112 -15.03 4.91 -6.96
N LEU A 113 -13.87 5.13 -7.58
CA LEU A 113 -12.70 4.26 -7.50
C LEU A 113 -11.99 4.34 -6.13
N LEU A 114 -11.18 3.34 -5.82
CA LEU A 114 -10.20 3.38 -4.75
C LEU A 114 -9.04 4.32 -5.12
N PRO A 115 -8.38 5.00 -4.15
CA PRO A 115 -7.21 5.88 -4.43
C PRO A 115 -6.00 5.19 -5.08
N SER A 116 -5.96 3.85 -5.12
CA SER A 116 -4.94 3.03 -5.78
C SER A 116 -5.32 2.59 -7.20
N SER A 117 -6.42 3.10 -7.75
CA SER A 117 -6.97 2.74 -9.06
C SER A 117 -7.28 4.00 -9.87
N THR A 118 -7.27 3.89 -11.20
CA THR A 118 -7.59 4.99 -12.12
C THR A 118 -8.64 4.55 -13.13
N VAL A 119 -9.39 5.51 -13.69
CA VAL A 119 -10.38 5.26 -14.76
C VAL A 119 -9.77 4.47 -15.93
N ASP A 120 -8.59 4.86 -16.42
CA ASP A 120 -7.93 4.21 -17.56
C ASP A 120 -7.57 2.74 -17.28
N ASN A 121 -7.09 2.43 -16.07
CA ASN A 121 -6.78 1.04 -15.70
C ASN A 121 -8.06 0.17 -15.65
N VAL A 122 -9.14 0.72 -15.12
CA VAL A 122 -10.44 0.03 -15.02
C VAL A 122 -11.07 -0.20 -16.39
N LEU A 123 -10.99 0.78 -17.30
CA LEU A 123 -11.46 0.64 -18.68
C LEU A 123 -10.58 -0.32 -19.50
N GLY A 124 -9.26 -0.29 -19.30
CA GLY A 124 -8.33 -1.22 -19.91
C GLY A 124 -8.58 -2.66 -19.48
N GLU A 125 -8.79 -2.91 -18.18
CA GLU A 125 -9.15 -4.23 -17.67
C GLU A 125 -10.52 -4.69 -18.19
N LEU A 126 -11.55 -3.83 -18.12
CA LEU A 126 -12.90 -4.17 -18.61
C LEU A 126 -12.91 -4.55 -20.10
N SER A 127 -12.25 -3.75 -20.94
CA SER A 127 -12.17 -4.00 -22.39
C SER A 127 -11.24 -5.15 -22.77
N SER A 128 -10.37 -5.61 -21.87
CA SER A 128 -9.61 -6.86 -22.04
C SER A 128 -10.43 -8.11 -21.74
N LEU A 129 -11.53 -7.97 -20.98
CA LEU A 129 -12.38 -9.08 -20.52
C LEU A 129 -13.70 -9.22 -21.32
N THR A 130 -14.27 -8.13 -21.83
CA THR A 130 -15.49 -8.15 -22.67
C THR A 130 -15.57 -6.97 -23.64
N ASP A 131 -16.49 -7.03 -24.62
CA ASP A 131 -16.81 -5.89 -25.48
C ASP A 131 -17.66 -4.86 -24.72
N SER A 132 -16.97 -3.96 -24.00
CA SER A 132 -17.61 -2.89 -23.24
C SER A 132 -18.08 -1.70 -24.09
N SER A 133 -18.05 -1.76 -25.42
CA SER A 133 -18.35 -0.62 -26.30
C SER A 133 -19.81 -0.13 -26.22
N ASN A 134 -20.72 -0.97 -25.72
CA ASN A 134 -22.15 -0.67 -25.54
C ASN A 134 -22.57 -0.57 -24.06
N TRP A 135 -21.62 -0.42 -23.14
CA TRP A 135 -21.89 -0.25 -21.71
C TRP A 135 -22.09 1.24 -21.36
N ASP A 136 -23.05 1.53 -20.46
CA ASP A 136 -23.27 2.86 -19.90
C ASP A 136 -22.36 3.06 -18.66
N ILE A 137 -21.27 3.81 -18.82
CA ILE A 137 -20.19 3.91 -17.82
C ILE A 137 -20.12 5.32 -17.22
N ASP A 138 -20.42 5.44 -15.92
CA ASP A 138 -20.36 6.68 -15.13
C ASP A 138 -19.50 6.45 -13.88
N ILE A 139 -18.17 6.51 -14.07
CA ILE A 139 -17.16 6.20 -13.05
C ILE A 139 -16.24 7.40 -12.82
N SER A 140 -15.78 7.56 -11.58
CA SER A 140 -14.95 8.69 -11.15
C SER A 140 -13.82 8.22 -10.24
N ASP A 141 -12.64 8.86 -10.38
CA ASP A 141 -11.54 8.65 -9.44
C ASP A 141 -11.94 9.07 -8.02
N SER A 142 -11.33 8.45 -7.01
CA SER A 142 -11.51 8.88 -5.62
C SER A 142 -11.15 10.37 -5.49
N PRO A 143 -11.96 11.22 -4.83
CA PRO A 143 -11.65 12.64 -4.68
C PRO A 143 -10.36 12.80 -3.86
N MET A 144 -9.25 13.07 -4.54
CA MET A 144 -7.94 13.21 -3.90
C MET A 144 -7.99 14.30 -2.81
N GLY A 145 -7.44 13.99 -1.64
CA GLY A 145 -6.90 15.02 -0.75
C GLY A 145 -5.86 15.85 -1.51
N PRO A 146 -5.62 17.12 -1.12
CA PRO A 146 -4.83 18.06 -1.91
C PRO A 146 -3.50 17.44 -2.35
N PRO A 147 -3.20 17.41 -3.67
CA PRO A 147 -2.13 16.60 -4.21
C PRO A 147 -0.76 17.10 -3.76
N ALA A 148 0.19 16.17 -3.59
CA ALA A 148 1.60 16.52 -3.60
C ALA A 148 1.95 17.14 -4.96
N PRO A 149 2.78 18.21 -5.02
CA PRO A 149 3.03 18.95 -6.26
C PRO A 149 3.71 18.06 -7.30
N GLN A 150 3.03 17.87 -8.44
CA GLN A 150 3.60 17.21 -9.62
C GLN A 150 4.49 18.20 -10.38
N GLN A 151 5.63 17.72 -10.87
CA GLN A 151 6.54 18.51 -11.70
C GLN A 151 5.91 18.78 -13.07
N ALA A 152 6.07 20.00 -13.58
CA ALA A 152 5.56 20.38 -14.89
C ALA A 152 6.41 19.77 -16.03
N ASP A 153 5.75 19.17 -17.02
CA ASP A 153 6.41 18.71 -18.25
C ASP A 153 6.85 19.91 -19.10
N GLY A 154 8.16 20.04 -19.30
CA GLY A 154 8.77 21.09 -20.09
C GLY A 154 8.81 20.75 -21.57
N SER A 155 7.69 20.91 -22.28
CA SER A 155 7.60 20.66 -23.73
C SER A 155 8.63 21.47 -24.52
N VAL A 156 9.62 20.79 -25.12
CA VAL A 156 10.64 21.44 -25.98
C VAL A 156 10.15 21.50 -27.43
N GLU A 157 10.04 22.72 -27.96
CA GLU A 157 9.61 23.00 -29.33
C GLU A 157 10.70 22.60 -30.36
N VAL A 158 10.40 21.65 -31.25
CA VAL A 158 11.33 21.18 -32.29
C VAL A 158 11.00 21.80 -33.64
N ALA A 159 11.80 22.80 -34.04
CA ALA A 159 11.75 23.36 -35.40
C ALA A 159 12.41 22.42 -36.43
N PRO A 160 11.86 22.27 -37.65
CA PRO A 160 12.33 21.28 -38.62
C PRO A 160 13.56 21.76 -39.42
N MET A 161 14.49 20.84 -39.72
CA MET A 161 15.54 21.05 -40.72
C MET A 161 15.60 19.88 -41.71
N ALA A 162 15.75 20.18 -43.00
CA ALA A 162 15.44 19.24 -44.08
C ALA A 162 16.67 18.57 -44.72
N ALA A 163 16.52 17.27 -44.98
CA ALA A 163 17.07 16.46 -46.07
C ALA A 163 18.44 16.82 -46.69
N ALA A 164 19.41 15.89 -46.56
CA ALA A 164 20.38 15.59 -47.62
C ALA A 164 20.84 14.12 -47.52
N ALA A 165 21.11 13.49 -48.67
CA ALA A 165 21.75 12.18 -48.83
C ALA A 165 22.34 12.08 -50.26
N PRO A 166 23.16 11.07 -50.57
CA PRO A 166 24.36 10.62 -49.87
C PRO A 166 25.62 10.82 -50.76
N ALA A 167 26.80 10.42 -50.29
CA ALA A 167 28.02 10.33 -51.11
C ALA A 167 28.89 9.13 -50.70
N GLU A 168 29.65 8.59 -51.66
CA GLU A 168 30.39 7.32 -51.53
C GLU A 168 31.87 7.49 -51.16
N GLY A 169 32.43 6.45 -50.53
CA GLY A 169 33.74 5.90 -50.91
C GLY A 169 35.02 6.57 -50.41
N ALA A 170 35.62 6.00 -49.36
CA ALA A 170 37.07 5.99 -49.16
C ALA A 170 37.48 4.71 -48.41
N THR A 171 38.56 4.07 -48.85
CA THR A 171 39.14 2.86 -48.24
C THR A 171 40.16 3.20 -47.16
N LEU A 172 40.29 2.36 -46.13
CA LEU A 172 41.41 2.39 -45.17
C LEU A 172 42.27 1.13 -45.34
N ASP A 173 43.56 1.26 -45.03
CA ASP A 173 44.64 0.33 -45.36
C ASP A 173 45.24 -0.30 -44.09
N GLU A 174 45.11 -1.63 -43.93
CA GLU A 174 45.69 -2.39 -42.82
C GLU A 174 47.19 -2.69 -43.02
N SER A 175 48.05 -1.67 -43.01
CA SER A 175 49.50 -1.88 -43.22
C SER A 175 50.46 -0.98 -42.43
N GLN A 176 50.10 -0.54 -41.21
CA GLN A 176 51.06 0.11 -40.31
C GLN A 176 50.77 -0.05 -38.80
N LEU A 177 51.40 -1.05 -38.18
CA LEU A 177 51.55 -1.20 -36.72
C LEU A 177 53.05 -1.17 -36.35
N PRO A 178 53.49 -0.29 -35.44
CA PRO A 178 54.71 -0.51 -34.64
C PRO A 178 54.40 -1.43 -33.44
N PRO A 179 55.39 -2.17 -32.90
CA PRO A 179 55.16 -3.21 -31.90
C PRO A 179 54.97 -2.69 -30.47
N LEU A 180 54.32 -3.52 -29.65
CA LEU A 180 54.34 -3.41 -28.18
C LEU A 180 55.75 -3.73 -27.64
N ASP A 181 56.20 -2.95 -26.67
CA ASP A 181 57.38 -3.25 -25.85
C ASP A 181 56.94 -3.66 -24.44
N LEU A 182 57.63 -4.63 -23.84
CA LEU A 182 57.13 -5.41 -22.69
C LEU A 182 58.19 -5.53 -21.58
N ASP A 183 58.51 -4.42 -20.91
CA ASP A 183 59.35 -4.45 -19.71
C ASP A 183 59.21 -3.20 -18.81
N VAL A 184 58.41 -3.29 -17.73
CA VAL A 184 58.63 -2.64 -16.41
C VAL A 184 57.76 -3.38 -15.38
N ALA A 185 58.36 -3.89 -14.30
CA ALA A 185 57.63 -4.44 -13.14
C ALA A 185 57.47 -3.38 -12.02
N PRO A 186 56.35 -3.35 -11.29
CA PRO A 186 56.20 -2.51 -10.10
C PRO A 186 56.95 -3.09 -8.88
N PRO A 187 57.58 -2.25 -8.03
CA PRO A 187 58.39 -2.71 -6.88
C PRO A 187 57.56 -3.07 -5.63
N LEU A 188 58.21 -3.74 -4.68
CA LEU A 188 57.62 -4.26 -3.43
C LEU A 188 57.77 -3.31 -2.21
N PHE A 189 57.00 -3.65 -1.17
CA PHE A 189 56.89 -3.07 0.18
C PHE A 189 58.21 -2.80 0.93
N GLU A 190 58.21 -1.73 1.74
CA GLU A 190 58.31 -1.70 3.22
C GLU A 190 57.93 -0.25 3.68
N GLN A 191 57.45 0.08 4.89
CA GLN A 191 57.55 -0.48 6.24
C GLN A 191 56.13 -0.48 6.90
N ALA A 192 55.63 -1.54 7.54
CA ALA A 192 56.05 -2.18 8.80
C ALA A 192 55.61 -1.44 10.09
N ILE A 193 54.39 -1.76 10.57
CA ILE A 193 54.03 -1.76 12.00
C ILE A 193 53.54 -3.18 12.35
N SER A 194 53.83 -3.64 13.57
CA SER A 194 53.74 -5.05 13.96
C SER A 194 52.31 -5.58 14.11
N ALA A 195 52.11 -6.85 13.73
CA ALA A 195 50.95 -7.65 14.08
C ALA A 195 51.36 -8.77 15.05
N SER A 196 50.51 -9.07 16.03
CA SER A 196 50.58 -10.26 16.88
C SER A 196 49.18 -10.57 17.43
N GLU A 197 48.86 -11.86 17.56
CA GLU A 197 47.66 -12.41 18.24
C GLU A 197 46.27 -12.08 17.65
N LEU A 198 45.94 -12.73 16.52
CA LEU A 198 44.57 -13.24 16.29
C LEU A 198 44.64 -14.68 15.74
N PRO A 199 43.94 -15.67 16.32
CA PRO A 199 43.92 -17.04 15.80
C PRO A 199 42.88 -17.22 14.69
N VAL A 200 43.25 -17.93 13.63
CA VAL A 200 42.32 -18.39 12.59
C VAL A 200 41.63 -19.67 13.08
N LEU A 201 40.29 -19.66 13.18
CA LEU A 201 39.52 -20.90 13.33
C LEU A 201 39.29 -21.52 11.96
N ASN A 202 39.80 -22.74 11.77
CA ASN A 202 39.69 -23.51 10.55
C ASN A 202 38.46 -24.42 10.61
N LEU A 203 37.61 -24.38 9.57
CA LEU A 203 36.33 -25.09 9.52
C LEU A 203 36.48 -26.45 8.83
N ASP A 204 37.30 -27.35 9.42
CA ASP A 204 37.28 -28.77 9.06
C ASP A 204 37.81 -29.69 10.19
N ALA A 205 36.90 -30.30 10.96
CA ALA A 205 37.15 -31.39 11.90
C ALA A 205 35.84 -32.11 12.26
N GLY A 206 35.85 -33.45 12.24
CA GLY A 206 34.63 -34.26 12.41
C GLY A 206 34.12 -34.43 13.86
N LEU A 207 32.85 -34.84 13.96
CA LEU A 207 32.16 -35.18 15.21
C LEU A 207 32.86 -36.31 16.00
N PRO A 208 33.10 -36.15 17.32
CA PRO A 208 33.38 -37.26 18.22
C PRO A 208 32.08 -37.81 18.84
N ASN A 209 31.89 -39.13 18.75
CA ASN A 209 30.81 -39.87 19.39
C ASN A 209 31.06 -40.03 20.91
N PHE A 210 30.01 -40.13 21.74
CA PHE A 210 30.14 -40.39 23.18
C PHE A 210 29.02 -41.31 23.71
N GLU A 211 29.41 -42.52 24.15
CA GLU A 211 28.54 -43.46 24.87
C GLU A 211 28.95 -43.62 26.35
N ALA A 212 27.94 -43.60 27.21
CA ALA A 212 27.76 -44.28 28.50
C ALA A 212 28.95 -44.67 29.43
N ALA A 213 29.01 -44.03 30.61
CA ALA A 213 29.11 -44.65 31.95
C ALA A 213 29.07 -43.57 33.06
N GLY A 214 28.48 -43.76 34.27
CA GLY A 214 27.63 -44.84 34.78
C GLY A 214 27.49 -44.80 36.33
N ALA A 215 26.29 -45.10 36.86
CA ALA A 215 25.91 -45.16 38.30
C ALA A 215 25.98 -43.82 39.10
N ALA A 216 25.19 -43.59 40.16
CA ALA A 216 24.43 -44.51 41.01
C ALA A 216 23.05 -43.97 41.46
N VAL A 217 22.23 -44.84 42.07
CA VAL A 217 20.85 -44.61 42.53
C VAL A 217 20.80 -44.70 44.08
N PRO A 218 19.84 -44.04 44.74
CA PRO A 218 19.00 -44.82 45.66
C PRO A 218 17.48 -44.60 45.48
N GLU A 219 16.79 -45.73 45.56
CA GLU A 219 15.35 -45.96 45.77
C GLU A 219 14.99 -45.59 47.25
N VAL A 220 13.76 -45.48 47.76
CA VAL A 220 12.39 -45.93 47.40
C VAL A 220 11.39 -44.93 48.03
N ILE A 221 10.14 -44.85 47.56
CA ILE A 221 8.88 -45.26 48.26
C ILE A 221 7.65 -44.90 47.38
N GLU A 222 6.60 -45.71 47.53
CA GLU A 222 5.45 -45.89 46.64
C GLU A 222 4.18 -45.11 47.10
N THR A 223 3.06 -45.36 46.40
CA THR A 223 1.64 -45.14 46.76
C THR A 223 0.90 -43.86 46.33
N ALA A 224 0.02 -44.11 45.35
CA ALA A 224 -1.18 -43.43 44.88
C ALA A 224 -2.07 -42.68 45.90
N GLU A 225 -2.89 -41.74 45.42
CA GLU A 225 -4.35 -41.91 45.25
C GLU A 225 -5.00 -40.71 44.48
N GLU A 226 -5.93 -40.98 43.57
CA GLU A 226 -7.02 -40.03 43.23
C GLU A 226 -8.17 -40.26 44.23
N PRO A 227 -9.04 -39.27 44.51
CA PRO A 227 -10.33 -39.34 43.80
C PRO A 227 -11.06 -38.00 43.52
N GLU A 228 -11.70 -37.99 42.35
CA GLU A 228 -13.05 -37.45 42.06
C GLU A 228 -13.38 -35.94 42.19
N SER A 229 -14.54 -35.64 41.62
CA SER A 229 -15.17 -34.32 41.49
C SER A 229 -16.41 -34.22 42.37
N VAL A 230 -16.97 -33.01 42.54
CA VAL A 230 -18.44 -32.81 42.64
C VAL A 230 -18.79 -31.34 42.40
N SER A 231 -19.96 -31.10 41.79
CA SER A 231 -20.53 -29.77 41.55
C SER A 231 -21.53 -29.38 42.64
N ASN A 232 -21.62 -28.10 43.02
CA ASN A 232 -22.86 -27.29 42.88
C ASN A 232 -22.82 -25.87 43.49
N SER A 233 -23.29 -24.92 42.69
CA SER A 233 -24.36 -23.93 42.93
C SER A 233 -24.41 -23.03 44.18
N ALA A 234 -24.81 -21.77 43.95
CA ALA A 234 -25.11 -20.74 44.96
C ALA A 234 -26.47 -20.94 45.67
N PRO A 235 -26.81 -20.06 46.64
CA PRO A 235 -28.06 -19.33 46.48
C PRO A 235 -28.05 -17.83 46.88
N GLU A 236 -29.11 -17.15 46.41
CA GLU A 236 -29.71 -15.87 46.83
C GLU A 236 -30.19 -15.84 48.32
N SER A 237 -30.59 -14.74 48.99
CA SER A 237 -30.57 -13.26 48.77
C SER A 237 -31.09 -12.55 50.06
N GLN A 238 -31.21 -11.21 50.04
CA GLN A 238 -31.92 -10.30 51.00
C GLN A 238 -31.25 -9.96 52.35
N ALA A 239 -31.48 -8.79 52.99
CA ALA A 239 -31.86 -7.43 52.52
C ALA A 239 -31.82 -6.41 53.70
N ALA A 240 -31.45 -5.14 53.46
CA ALA A 240 -31.88 -3.95 54.26
C ALA A 240 -31.45 -2.60 53.61
N ALA A 241 -32.27 -1.55 53.77
CA ALA A 241 -31.99 -0.12 53.49
C ALA A 241 -32.37 0.72 54.76
N PRO A 242 -32.45 2.08 54.83
CA PRO A 242 -32.74 3.14 53.83
C PRO A 242 -31.49 4.01 53.49
N SER A 243 -31.38 4.86 52.45
CA SER A 243 -32.29 5.77 51.69
C SER A 243 -32.41 7.20 52.24
N ASP A 244 -32.00 8.21 51.44
CA ASP A 244 -32.74 9.49 51.29
C ASP A 244 -32.27 10.30 50.04
N GLU A 245 -33.21 10.72 49.19
CA GLU A 245 -33.07 11.66 48.05
C GLU A 245 -34.48 12.17 47.66
N PRO A 246 -34.68 13.48 47.36
CA PRO A 246 -35.93 13.96 46.75
C PRO A 246 -35.76 14.77 45.43
N GLN A 247 -36.78 14.68 44.56
CA GLN A 247 -36.86 15.27 43.20
C GLN A 247 -37.94 16.40 43.06
N PRO A 248 -38.09 17.10 41.90
CA PRO A 248 -38.52 18.52 41.89
C PRO A 248 -39.98 18.86 41.47
N GLY A 249 -40.45 20.07 41.87
CA GLY A 249 -41.53 20.86 41.23
C GLY A 249 -42.43 21.70 42.19
N THR A 250 -43.38 22.56 41.79
CA THR A 250 -43.66 23.31 40.51
C THR A 250 -44.89 24.25 40.70
N LEU A 251 -44.87 25.52 40.22
CA LEU A 251 -45.99 26.51 40.11
C LEU A 251 -46.62 27.01 41.46
N LEU A 252 -47.31 28.17 41.66
CA LEU A 252 -47.62 29.47 40.99
C LEU A 252 -47.37 30.63 42.02
N THR A 253 -47.71 31.94 41.96
CA THR A 253 -48.40 32.96 41.09
C THR A 253 -47.76 34.34 41.47
N ASP A 254 -47.60 35.41 40.68
CA ASP A 254 -48.48 36.28 39.83
C ASP A 254 -49.15 37.47 40.54
N ASP A 255 -48.69 38.71 40.24
CA ASP A 255 -49.54 39.90 39.97
C ASP A 255 -48.71 41.07 39.33
N GLN A 256 -49.40 41.89 38.52
CA GLN A 256 -49.09 43.19 37.90
C GLN A 256 -48.70 43.23 36.41
N LEU A 257 -49.71 43.58 35.61
CA LEU A 257 -49.72 43.87 34.15
C LEU A 257 -50.12 45.36 33.91
N PRO A 258 -50.49 45.82 32.68
CA PRO A 258 -49.67 46.15 31.50
C PRO A 258 -49.99 47.64 31.08
N PRO A 259 -50.16 48.08 29.80
CA PRO A 259 -49.66 47.65 28.45
C PRO A 259 -49.06 48.81 27.59
N LEU A 260 -48.64 48.48 26.35
CA LEU A 260 -48.78 49.20 25.02
C LEU A 260 -48.72 50.76 24.92
N ASP A 261 -48.34 51.41 23.80
CA ASP A 261 -48.26 51.00 22.38
C ASP A 261 -47.21 51.85 21.60
N LEU A 262 -47.02 51.62 20.29
CA LEU A 262 -46.21 52.45 19.39
C LEU A 262 -46.91 53.77 19.02
N ASN A 263 -46.14 54.84 18.70
CA ASN A 263 -46.04 55.47 17.35
C ASN A 263 -45.24 56.81 17.38
N VAL A 264 -44.92 57.33 16.18
CA VAL A 264 -44.50 58.71 15.83
C VAL A 264 -43.02 59.13 16.05
N GLY A 265 -42.22 58.88 15.01
CA GLY A 265 -41.54 59.95 14.24
C GLY A 265 -40.54 60.89 14.93
N LEU A 266 -39.25 60.63 14.69
CA LEU A 266 -38.22 61.68 14.62
C LEU A 266 -38.41 62.47 13.31
N PRO A 267 -38.27 63.82 13.31
CA PRO A 267 -36.92 64.38 13.29
C PRO A 267 -36.72 65.66 14.11
N LEU A 268 -35.49 65.86 14.61
CA LEU A 268 -34.68 67.04 14.31
C LEU A 268 -33.21 66.80 14.67
N ILE A 269 -32.34 67.60 14.08
CA ILE A 269 -30.88 67.55 14.23
C ILE A 269 -30.48 68.42 15.43
N GLU A 270 -29.45 68.05 16.20
CA GLU A 270 -28.15 68.77 16.32
C GLU A 270 -27.40 68.49 17.65
N GLN A 271 -26.07 68.65 17.59
CA GLN A 271 -25.09 68.93 18.65
C GLN A 271 -24.32 67.79 19.37
N VAL A 272 -23.07 67.63 18.89
CA VAL A 272 -21.80 67.51 19.63
C VAL A 272 -21.57 66.29 20.54
N GLU A 273 -20.68 65.40 20.10
CA GLU A 273 -19.98 64.44 20.96
C GLU A 273 -18.81 65.11 21.73
N PRO A 274 -18.59 64.77 23.01
CA PRO A 274 -17.35 65.07 23.72
C PRO A 274 -16.31 63.93 23.57
N ASP A 275 -15.04 64.31 23.51
CA ASP A 275 -13.88 63.45 23.26
C ASP A 275 -13.41 62.62 24.49
N SER A 276 -12.53 61.66 24.21
CA SER A 276 -11.55 61.04 25.12
C SER A 276 -12.01 59.89 26.03
N ALA A 277 -12.02 58.69 25.45
CA ALA A 277 -11.62 57.48 26.16
C ALA A 277 -10.14 57.20 25.84
N ALA A 278 -9.27 57.16 26.85
CA ALA A 278 -7.85 56.91 26.65
C ALA A 278 -7.61 55.46 26.15
N PRO A 279 -6.74 55.24 25.15
CA PRO A 279 -6.47 53.89 24.66
C PRO A 279 -5.79 53.05 25.73
N THR A 280 -6.26 51.81 25.92
CA THR A 280 -5.49 50.79 26.62
C THR A 280 -4.16 50.59 25.90
N PRO A 281 -3.01 50.56 26.61
CA PRO A 281 -1.74 50.28 25.96
C PRO A 281 -1.77 48.88 25.35
N VAL A 282 -1.68 48.81 24.02
CA VAL A 282 -1.35 47.56 23.34
C VAL A 282 0.05 47.18 23.80
N LEU A 283 0.24 45.95 24.25
CA LEU A 283 1.57 45.42 24.47
C LEU A 283 2.11 45.03 23.10
N ASP A 284 2.96 45.86 22.51
CA ASP A 284 3.48 45.66 21.16
C ASP A 284 4.08 44.25 21.05
N ALA A 285 3.53 43.45 20.14
CA ALA A 285 3.99 42.07 19.93
C ALA A 285 5.44 42.11 19.42
N PRO A 286 6.36 41.30 20.00
CA PRO A 286 7.77 41.36 19.64
C PRO A 286 7.96 41.04 18.16
N TYR A 287 8.84 41.79 17.49
CA TYR A 287 9.11 41.58 16.07
C TYR A 287 9.69 40.18 15.85
N THR A 288 8.99 39.35 15.07
CA THR A 288 9.41 37.98 14.76
C THR A 288 9.41 37.72 13.28
N TRP A 289 10.33 36.87 12.82
CA TRP A 289 10.34 36.39 11.44
C TRP A 289 10.98 35.01 11.39
N SER A 290 10.56 34.14 10.49
CA SER A 290 11.33 32.94 10.19
C SER A 290 11.08 32.43 8.78
N VAL A 291 12.06 31.69 8.26
CA VAL A 291 11.97 30.91 7.04
C VAL A 291 12.49 29.50 7.33
N ALA A 292 11.82 28.49 6.80
CA ALA A 292 12.26 27.09 6.87
C ALA A 292 12.26 26.48 5.46
N LYS A 293 13.32 25.73 5.14
CA LYS A 293 13.46 24.89 3.95
C LYS A 293 13.55 23.42 4.39
N ASN A 294 12.72 22.55 3.79
CA ASN A 294 12.71 21.10 3.99
C ASN A 294 12.67 20.42 2.61
N GLY A 295 13.82 20.01 2.08
CA GLY A 295 13.94 19.67 0.66
C GLY A 295 13.61 20.91 -0.19
N ASP A 296 12.88 20.76 -1.29
CA ASP A 296 12.51 21.90 -2.14
C ASP A 296 11.43 22.82 -1.52
N ALA A 297 10.71 22.36 -0.49
CA ALA A 297 9.64 23.13 0.13
C ALA A 297 10.19 24.23 1.05
N ILE A 298 9.87 25.49 0.76
CA ILE A 298 10.22 26.66 1.57
C ILE A 298 8.96 27.33 2.11
N SER A 299 8.98 27.76 3.37
CA SER A 299 7.89 28.47 4.04
C SER A 299 8.41 29.65 4.86
N PHE A 300 7.71 30.78 4.80
CA PHE A 300 7.97 31.98 5.59
C PHE A 300 6.84 32.24 6.58
N GLU A 301 7.18 32.76 7.76
CA GLU A 301 6.25 33.02 8.87
C GLU A 301 6.64 34.32 9.61
N GLY A 302 5.66 35.13 10.01
CA GLY A 302 5.84 36.32 10.85
C GLY A 302 5.90 37.63 10.07
N ASP A 303 6.72 38.58 10.53
CA ASP A 303 6.64 39.99 10.15
C ASP A 303 7.69 40.41 9.11
N VAL A 304 7.31 41.23 8.12
CA VAL A 304 8.24 41.87 7.16
C VAL A 304 7.97 43.38 6.99
N PRO A 305 9.01 44.24 6.85
CA PRO A 305 8.84 45.69 6.80
C PRO A 305 8.07 46.20 5.58
N THR A 306 8.08 45.47 4.46
CA THR A 306 7.40 45.88 3.23
C THR A 306 6.87 44.70 2.43
N ASP A 307 5.73 44.92 1.77
CA ASP A 307 5.18 44.07 0.71
C ASP A 307 6.17 43.86 -0.47
N GLY A 308 7.08 44.81 -0.70
CA GLY A 308 8.18 44.67 -1.67
C GLY A 308 9.17 43.57 -1.29
N LEU A 309 9.64 43.56 -0.03
CA LEU A 309 10.52 42.50 0.47
C LEU A 309 9.77 41.15 0.52
N ARG A 310 8.50 41.16 0.98
CA ARG A 310 7.62 39.98 1.00
C ARG A 310 7.60 39.26 -0.35
N ARG A 311 7.28 39.98 -1.45
CA ARG A 311 7.29 39.41 -2.81
C ARG A 311 8.68 38.97 -3.26
N TYR A 312 9.73 39.73 -2.96
CA TYR A 312 11.09 39.35 -3.32
C TYR A 312 11.50 38.01 -2.70
N LEU A 313 11.18 37.78 -1.42
CA LEU A 313 11.53 36.55 -0.71
C LEU A 313 10.82 35.32 -1.30
N LEU A 314 9.52 35.45 -1.62
CA LEU A 314 8.74 34.39 -2.25
C LEU A 314 9.30 34.05 -3.65
N VAL A 315 9.57 35.06 -4.49
CA VAL A 315 10.17 34.86 -5.81
C VAL A 315 11.57 34.23 -5.72
N ARG A 316 12.35 34.55 -4.67
CA ARG A 316 13.68 33.96 -4.45
C ARG A 316 13.62 32.53 -3.87
N ALA A 317 12.55 32.18 -3.19
CA ALA A 317 12.30 30.82 -2.69
C ALA A 317 11.80 29.86 -3.77
N GLY A 318 11.12 30.37 -4.80
CA GLY A 318 10.63 29.60 -5.93
C GLY A 318 9.12 29.35 -5.91
N GLU A 319 8.66 28.50 -6.83
CA GLU A 319 7.24 28.16 -6.94
C GLU A 319 6.78 27.26 -5.78
N GLY A 320 5.55 27.47 -5.30
CA GLY A 320 5.00 26.76 -4.14
C GLY A 320 5.48 27.25 -2.77
N ALA A 321 6.28 28.32 -2.70
CA ALA A 321 6.76 28.88 -1.42
C ALA A 321 5.60 29.35 -0.51
N GLY A 322 5.57 28.85 0.73
CA GLY A 322 4.55 29.17 1.73
C GLY A 322 4.69 30.58 2.32
N ASP A 323 3.57 31.28 2.47
CA ASP A 323 3.51 32.73 2.70
C ASP A 323 2.66 33.11 3.92
N GLY A 324 3.18 32.83 5.12
CA GLY A 324 2.65 33.29 6.42
C GLY A 324 3.21 34.65 6.85
N MET A 325 3.53 35.55 5.89
CA MET A 325 4.15 36.84 6.18
C MET A 325 3.15 38.00 6.24
N ASP A 326 3.11 38.70 7.37
CA ASP A 326 2.39 39.96 7.59
C ASP A 326 3.31 41.17 7.38
N VAL A 327 2.76 42.30 6.91
CA VAL A 327 3.53 43.52 6.64
C VAL A 327 3.48 44.48 7.82
N ARG A 328 4.53 44.53 8.65
CA ARG A 328 4.65 45.47 9.79
C ARG A 328 5.91 46.34 9.63
N PRO A 329 5.79 47.68 9.43
CA PRO A 329 6.92 48.54 9.08
C PRO A 329 7.98 48.80 10.17
N ASP A 330 7.75 48.38 11.40
CA ASP A 330 8.56 48.64 12.61
C ASP A 330 9.77 47.69 12.76
N ALA A 331 10.34 47.26 11.64
CA ALA A 331 11.46 46.32 11.62
C ALA A 331 12.73 46.92 12.27
N PRO A 332 13.45 46.15 13.10
CA PRO A 332 14.72 46.60 13.69
C PRO A 332 15.78 47.00 12.66
N ASP A 333 16.69 47.89 13.05
CA ASP A 333 17.81 48.34 12.20
C ASP A 333 18.60 47.16 11.61
N GLY A 334 18.83 47.21 10.29
CA GLY A 334 19.57 46.17 9.56
C GLY A 334 18.79 44.87 9.29
N PHE A 335 17.52 44.74 9.71
CA PHE A 335 16.71 43.53 9.50
C PHE A 335 16.70 43.05 8.04
N VAL A 336 16.58 43.96 7.07
CA VAL A 336 16.53 43.61 5.65
C VAL A 336 17.85 42.99 5.17
N ASP A 337 18.98 43.57 5.54
CA ASP A 337 20.30 43.03 5.17
C ASP A 337 20.55 41.68 5.82
N GLN A 338 20.10 41.50 7.07
CA GLN A 338 20.15 40.23 7.80
C GLN A 338 19.35 39.13 7.10
N VAL A 339 18.09 39.39 6.74
CA VAL A 339 17.26 38.47 5.96
C VAL A 339 17.96 38.09 4.65
N LEU A 340 18.39 39.07 3.86
CA LEU A 340 18.97 38.85 2.54
C LEU A 340 20.31 38.10 2.59
N ALA A 341 21.11 38.32 3.63
CA ALA A 341 22.38 37.63 3.89
C ALA A 341 22.20 36.15 4.27
N GLY A 342 21.11 35.82 4.97
CA GLY A 342 20.79 34.44 5.36
C GLY A 342 20.20 33.59 4.23
N MET A 343 19.55 34.18 3.23
CA MET A 343 18.87 33.44 2.16
C MET A 343 19.82 32.52 1.36
N ASP A 344 21.05 32.93 1.03
CA ASP A 344 21.97 32.10 0.24
C ASP A 344 22.37 30.78 0.93
N PRO A 345 22.90 30.76 2.17
CA PRO A 345 23.21 29.51 2.86
C PRO A 345 21.97 28.64 3.13
N LEU A 346 20.77 29.23 3.31
CA LEU A 346 19.53 28.47 3.43
C LEU A 346 19.13 27.79 2.11
N LEU A 347 19.19 28.52 0.99
CA LEU A 347 18.83 27.96 -0.33
C LEU A 347 19.80 26.85 -0.76
N GLN A 348 21.06 26.94 -0.33
CA GLN A 348 22.12 25.95 -0.60
C GLN A 348 22.11 24.74 0.35
N SER A 349 21.32 24.76 1.44
CA SER A 349 21.16 23.63 2.36
C SER A 349 19.98 22.74 1.92
N ASP A 350 20.05 21.42 2.14
CA ASP A 350 18.87 20.53 1.94
C ASP A 350 17.77 20.79 2.98
N GLU A 351 18.16 21.14 4.21
CA GLU A 351 17.24 21.40 5.31
C GLU A 351 17.81 22.45 6.27
N ALA A 352 17.13 23.59 6.40
CA ALA A 352 17.59 24.71 7.22
C ALA A 352 16.43 25.60 7.69
N ARG A 353 16.61 26.25 8.84
CA ARG A 353 15.70 27.27 9.37
C ARG A 353 16.47 28.50 9.82
N ILE A 354 16.01 29.68 9.41
CA ILE A 354 16.40 30.95 10.01
C ILE A 354 15.24 31.44 10.85
N SER A 355 15.52 31.95 12.04
CA SER A 355 14.52 32.62 12.87
C SER A 355 15.09 33.86 13.54
N PHE A 356 14.25 34.89 13.62
CA PHE A 356 14.45 36.12 14.35
C PHE A 356 13.36 36.24 15.42
N ARG A 357 13.78 36.42 16.67
CA ARG A 357 12.90 36.65 17.83
C ARG A 357 13.68 37.34 18.94
N ASP A 358 13.04 38.24 19.69
CA ASP A 358 13.63 38.94 20.85
C ASP A 358 14.99 39.60 20.55
N GLY A 359 15.15 40.15 19.34
CA GLY A 359 16.39 40.77 18.87
C GLY A 359 17.50 39.80 18.46
N LYS A 360 17.26 38.49 18.46
CA LYS A 360 18.27 37.45 18.19
C LYS A 360 17.99 36.71 16.89
N TRP A 361 19.06 36.46 16.14
CA TRP A 361 19.07 35.60 14.96
C TRP A 361 19.59 34.20 15.31
N VAL A 362 18.87 33.17 14.85
CA VAL A 362 19.26 31.77 14.97
C VAL A 362 19.18 31.11 13.60
N PHE A 363 20.29 30.53 13.14
CA PHE A 363 20.36 29.61 12.00
C PHE A 363 20.45 28.17 12.52
N THR A 364 19.51 27.32 12.12
CA THR A 364 19.59 25.86 12.28
C THR A 364 19.80 25.24 10.91
N GLY A 365 20.70 24.28 10.77
CA GLY A 365 20.98 23.63 9.48
C GLY A 365 21.49 22.22 9.61
N LEU A 366 21.00 21.34 8.73
CA LEU A 366 21.51 19.98 8.57
C LEU A 366 22.34 19.89 7.27
N ALA A 367 23.51 19.27 7.38
CA ALA A 367 24.34 18.90 6.24
C ALA A 367 24.50 17.37 6.19
N ASP A 368 24.67 16.81 5.00
CA ASP A 368 24.87 15.36 4.86
C ASP A 368 26.23 14.90 5.41
N ASP A 369 27.27 15.73 5.42
CA ASP A 369 28.58 15.37 5.94
C ASP A 369 29.28 16.55 6.66
N GLN A 370 30.43 16.25 7.28
CA GLN A 370 31.22 17.24 8.03
C GLN A 370 31.85 18.32 7.13
N GLU A 371 32.25 18.00 5.90
CA GLU A 371 32.88 18.98 5.00
C GLU A 371 31.85 20.04 4.54
N SER A 372 30.64 19.57 4.24
CA SER A 372 29.46 20.37 3.94
C SER A 372 29.04 21.23 5.15
N LEU A 373 29.08 20.67 6.36
CA LEU A 373 28.81 21.41 7.61
C LEU A 373 29.85 22.52 7.84
N ASP A 374 31.13 22.20 7.65
CA ASP A 374 32.24 23.14 7.78
C ASP A 374 32.21 24.21 6.69
N ALA A 375 31.73 23.89 5.48
CA ALA A 375 31.49 24.85 4.40
C ALA A 375 30.37 25.85 4.75
N LEU A 376 29.22 25.34 5.19
CA LEU A 376 28.07 26.14 5.64
C LEU A 376 28.44 27.06 6.82
N SER A 377 29.19 26.54 7.80
CA SER A 377 29.69 27.36 8.91
C SER A 377 30.62 28.49 8.45
N ARG A 378 31.58 28.18 7.56
CA ARG A 378 32.49 29.19 6.98
C ARG A 378 31.74 30.26 6.17
N GLN A 379 30.71 29.89 5.43
CA GLN A 379 29.87 30.82 4.67
C GLN A 379 29.15 31.81 5.60
N LEU A 380 28.57 31.31 6.69
CA LEU A 380 27.90 32.15 7.70
C LEU A 380 28.87 33.08 8.43
N GLU A 381 30.11 32.65 8.68
CA GLU A 381 31.16 33.46 9.32
C GLU A 381 31.82 34.48 8.40
N ALA A 382 31.89 34.22 7.09
CA ALA A 382 32.47 35.12 6.12
C ALA A 382 31.63 36.40 5.96
N ASN A 383 30.30 36.26 5.94
CA ASN A 383 29.37 37.37 5.75
C ASN A 383 29.20 38.19 7.05
N ALA A 384 29.36 39.51 6.94
CA ALA A 384 29.38 40.43 8.09
C ALA A 384 28.04 40.57 8.82
N HIS A 385 26.92 40.23 8.17
CA HIS A 385 25.59 40.29 8.78
C HIS A 385 25.31 39.01 9.60
N THR A 386 25.60 37.83 9.03
CA THR A 386 25.30 36.51 9.63
C THR A 386 26.33 36.01 10.65
N ARG A 387 27.53 36.61 10.71
CA ARG A 387 28.62 36.17 11.61
C ARG A 387 28.22 36.03 13.08
N ASP A 388 27.46 37.00 13.59
CA ASP A 388 27.09 37.09 15.01
C ASP A 388 25.80 36.31 15.33
N TRP A 389 25.27 35.53 14.39
CA TRP A 389 24.08 34.70 14.59
C TRP A 389 24.39 33.49 15.49
N THR A 390 23.39 33.08 16.27
CA THR A 390 23.43 31.79 16.95
C THR A 390 23.31 30.69 15.89
N ARG A 391 24.26 29.73 15.89
CA ARG A 391 24.33 28.67 14.88
C ARG A 391 24.14 27.31 15.53
N ILE A 392 23.16 26.55 15.05
CA ILE A 392 22.82 25.19 15.47
C ILE A 392 22.98 24.30 14.25
N LEU A 393 24.22 23.86 14.02
CA LEU A 393 24.61 23.08 12.85
C LEU A 393 24.94 21.64 13.28
N SER A 394 24.39 20.65 12.60
CA SER A 394 24.69 19.23 12.84
C SER A 394 24.67 18.41 11.55
N VAL A 395 25.51 17.37 11.49
CA VAL A 395 25.44 16.37 10.42
C VAL A 395 24.13 15.58 10.56
N ARG A 396 23.46 15.29 9.44
CA ARG A 396 22.24 14.48 9.40
C ARG A 396 22.53 13.08 9.99
N PRO A 397 21.66 12.49 10.83
CA PRO A 397 21.84 11.11 11.27
C PRO A 397 21.68 10.15 10.07
N VAL A 398 22.44 9.05 10.05
CA VAL A 398 22.27 8.00 9.04
C VAL A 398 20.88 7.37 9.13
N THR A 399 20.34 6.98 7.98
CA THR A 399 19.03 6.32 7.87
C THR A 399 19.13 5.12 6.96
N LEU A 400 18.30 4.12 7.22
CA LEU A 400 18.15 2.96 6.36
C LEU A 400 16.67 2.60 6.27
N SER A 401 16.17 2.34 5.07
CA SER A 401 14.97 1.56 4.85
C SER A 401 15.32 0.45 3.86
N ALA A 402 14.97 -0.78 4.19
CA ALA A 402 15.19 -1.94 3.36
C ALA A 402 13.94 -2.83 3.38
N MET A 403 13.41 -3.19 2.20
CA MET A 403 12.14 -3.89 2.05
C MET A 403 12.31 -5.14 1.19
N LYS A 404 11.74 -6.25 1.63
CA LYS A 404 11.64 -7.51 0.87
C LYS A 404 10.19 -7.81 0.54
N ALA A 405 9.92 -8.17 -0.72
CA ALA A 405 8.61 -8.59 -1.19
C ALA A 405 8.70 -9.99 -1.84
N ASN A 406 7.76 -10.87 -1.49
CA ASN A 406 7.50 -12.17 -2.12
C ASN A 406 8.77 -13.00 -2.40
N GLY A 407 9.67 -13.10 -1.42
CA GLY A 407 10.89 -13.91 -1.51
C GLY A 407 12.01 -13.29 -2.37
N GLY A 408 11.74 -12.20 -3.10
CA GLY A 408 12.64 -11.51 -4.02
C GLY A 408 13.81 -10.76 -3.35
N PRO A 409 14.54 -9.92 -4.09
CA PRO A 409 15.64 -9.14 -3.54
C PRO A 409 15.17 -8.13 -2.48
N VAL A 410 16.11 -7.65 -1.67
CA VAL A 410 15.85 -6.59 -0.68
C VAL A 410 16.21 -5.23 -1.28
N GLU A 411 15.20 -4.39 -1.51
CA GLU A 411 15.32 -3.03 -2.04
C GLU A 411 15.79 -2.08 -0.93
N LEU A 412 16.81 -1.24 -1.15
CA LEU A 412 17.37 -0.36 -0.12
C LEU A 412 17.27 1.13 -0.47
N ASN A 413 17.02 1.95 0.55
CA ASN A 413 16.85 3.40 0.49
C ASN A 413 17.49 4.05 1.73
N GLY A 414 17.90 5.32 1.66
CA GLY A 414 18.32 6.11 2.83
C GLY A 414 19.70 6.74 2.70
N LEU A 415 20.34 7.03 3.85
CA LEU A 415 21.63 7.73 3.95
C LEU A 415 22.64 6.88 4.71
N LEU A 416 23.66 6.36 4.02
CA LEU A 416 24.69 5.47 4.59
C LEU A 416 26.06 6.14 4.71
N PRO A 417 26.82 5.87 5.80
CA PRO A 417 28.05 6.60 6.12
C PRO A 417 29.23 6.33 5.17
N ALA A 418 29.15 5.33 4.30
CA ALA A 418 30.21 4.98 3.35
C ALA A 418 29.69 4.22 2.13
N ALA A 419 30.24 4.54 0.95
CA ALA A 419 29.94 3.81 -0.30
C ALA A 419 30.29 2.31 -0.23
N SER A 420 31.33 1.95 0.53
CA SER A 420 31.71 0.56 0.76
C SER A 420 30.63 -0.24 1.51
N LEU A 421 29.90 0.39 2.44
CA LEU A 421 28.76 -0.24 3.09
C LEU A 421 27.59 -0.41 2.11
N ARG A 422 27.27 0.60 1.29
CA ARG A 422 26.23 0.49 0.25
C ARG A 422 26.50 -0.70 -0.68
N SER A 423 27.71 -0.82 -1.22
CA SER A 423 28.09 -1.95 -2.08
C SER A 423 28.08 -3.29 -1.35
N TYR A 424 28.42 -3.34 -0.06
CA TYR A 424 28.31 -4.57 0.72
C TYR A 424 26.85 -4.99 0.95
N LEU A 425 25.97 -4.03 1.31
CA LEU A 425 24.54 -4.29 1.49
C LEU A 425 23.87 -4.73 0.18
N GLN A 426 24.24 -4.16 -0.97
CA GLN A 426 23.75 -4.58 -2.29
C GLN A 426 24.10 -6.04 -2.62
N VAL A 427 25.29 -6.51 -2.24
CA VAL A 427 25.68 -7.92 -2.45
C VAL A 427 24.88 -8.85 -1.55
N ILE A 428 24.69 -8.48 -0.27
CA ILE A 428 23.91 -9.33 0.65
C ILE A 428 22.39 -9.21 0.49
N SER A 429 21.88 -8.22 -0.26
CA SER A 429 20.43 -8.08 -0.53
C SER A 429 19.90 -8.95 -1.67
N GLY A 430 20.74 -9.78 -2.28
CA GLY A 430 20.39 -10.51 -3.51
C GLY A 430 20.42 -9.61 -4.75
N ASN A 431 21.20 -8.52 -4.74
CA ASN A 431 21.28 -7.52 -5.80
C ASN A 431 19.96 -6.73 -6.01
N GLY A 432 19.30 -6.36 -4.92
CA GLY A 432 18.22 -5.36 -4.94
C GLY A 432 18.74 -3.94 -5.22
N ASN A 433 17.83 -3.01 -5.50
CA ASN A 433 18.18 -1.65 -5.88
C ASN A 433 18.81 -0.87 -4.70
N VAL A 434 19.77 0.01 -5.03
CA VAL A 434 20.47 0.94 -4.13
C VAL A 434 20.61 2.36 -4.72
N ASP A 435 19.93 2.67 -5.84
CA ASP A 435 19.97 3.98 -6.53
C ASP A 435 19.55 5.12 -5.57
N ASN A 436 18.55 4.84 -4.73
CA ASN A 436 18.01 5.75 -3.71
C ASN A 436 18.86 5.82 -2.42
N VAL A 437 20.06 5.23 -2.41
CA VAL A 437 20.95 5.24 -1.24
C VAL A 437 22.04 6.30 -1.39
N ARG A 438 21.81 7.45 -0.75
CA ARG A 438 22.77 8.55 -0.60
C ARG A 438 23.92 8.13 0.32
N ILE A 439 25.09 8.73 0.13
CA ILE A 439 26.27 8.53 0.97
C ILE A 439 26.51 9.77 1.83
N GLY A 440 26.68 9.56 3.13
CA GLY A 440 26.84 10.60 4.14
C GLY A 440 26.22 10.17 5.47
N GLY A 441 26.05 11.15 6.35
CA GLY A 441 25.42 11.04 7.65
C GLY A 441 26.37 10.59 8.76
N GLN A 442 26.07 11.00 10.00
CA GLN A 442 26.80 10.53 11.18
C GLN A 442 26.19 9.22 11.69
N ALA A 443 27.01 8.17 11.77
CA ALA A 443 26.63 6.85 12.26
C ALA A 443 27.04 6.61 13.71
N ALA A 444 26.20 5.90 14.46
CA ALA A 444 26.59 5.30 15.73
C ALA A 444 27.59 4.13 15.49
N PRO A 445 28.52 3.82 16.43
CA PRO A 445 29.56 2.80 16.20
C PRO A 445 29.04 1.38 15.91
N ASP A 446 27.82 1.07 16.32
CA ASP A 446 27.13 -0.21 16.12
C ASP A 446 26.30 -0.27 14.83
N PHE A 447 25.97 0.87 14.20
CA PHE A 447 25.09 0.99 13.04
C PHE A 447 25.49 0.05 11.88
N VAL A 448 26.79 -0.05 11.58
CA VAL A 448 27.30 -0.87 10.47
C VAL A 448 26.97 -2.35 10.68
N ASN A 449 27.18 -2.86 11.89
CA ASN A 449 26.89 -4.25 12.24
C ASN A 449 25.37 -4.50 12.32
N ALA A 450 24.63 -3.53 12.83
CA ALA A 450 23.16 -3.55 12.92
C ALA A 450 22.51 -3.61 11.53
N ALA A 451 22.96 -2.78 10.58
CA ALA A 451 22.49 -2.79 9.19
C ALA A 451 22.76 -4.14 8.50
N ILE A 452 23.96 -4.68 8.65
CA ILE A 452 24.34 -5.98 8.07
C ILE A 452 23.52 -7.12 8.68
N ALA A 453 23.29 -7.12 9.99
CA ALA A 453 22.46 -8.11 10.67
C ALA A 453 20.99 -8.02 10.24
N GLY A 454 20.44 -6.80 10.14
CA GLY A 454 19.06 -6.57 9.70
C GLY A 454 18.78 -7.03 8.26
N VAL A 455 19.66 -6.70 7.31
CA VAL A 455 19.50 -7.14 5.90
C VAL A 455 19.66 -8.67 5.79
N ARG A 456 20.57 -9.29 6.56
CA ARG A 456 20.64 -10.76 6.65
C ARG A 456 19.40 -11.38 7.29
N ALA A 457 18.78 -10.71 8.26
CA ALA A 457 17.53 -11.17 8.85
C ALA A 457 16.38 -11.10 7.83
N LEU A 458 16.25 -10.02 7.06
CA LEU A 458 15.28 -9.93 5.95
C LEU A 458 15.42 -11.06 4.92
N ASN A 459 16.64 -11.51 4.63
CA ASN A 459 16.83 -12.64 3.69
C ASN A 459 16.17 -13.95 4.16
N ASN A 460 16.02 -14.14 5.47
CA ASN A 460 15.34 -15.30 6.07
C ASN A 460 13.80 -15.13 6.10
N LEU A 461 13.28 -13.95 5.72
CA LEU A 461 11.84 -13.70 5.61
C LEU A 461 11.40 -13.84 4.14
N GLU A 462 10.12 -14.07 3.92
CA GLU A 462 9.51 -13.93 2.58
C GLU A 462 9.27 -12.44 2.28
N THR A 463 8.56 -11.79 3.20
CA THR A 463 8.21 -10.38 3.18
C THR A 463 8.72 -9.73 4.45
N GLY A 464 9.16 -8.48 4.38
CA GLY A 464 9.56 -7.75 5.56
C GLY A 464 10.10 -6.35 5.31
N GLU A 465 10.16 -5.57 6.37
CA GLU A 465 10.70 -4.22 6.39
C GLU A 465 11.74 -4.12 7.51
N LEU A 466 12.92 -3.59 7.18
CA LEU A 466 13.92 -3.11 8.12
C LEU A 466 14.01 -1.59 7.98
N SER A 467 13.81 -0.85 9.06
CA SER A 467 13.98 0.60 9.06
C SER A 467 14.80 1.11 10.25
N PHE A 468 15.60 2.16 10.01
CA PHE A 468 16.38 2.89 10.99
C PHE A 468 16.22 4.40 10.77
N ASN A 469 15.72 5.09 11.80
CA ASN A 469 15.36 6.51 11.75
C ASN A 469 16.41 7.45 12.38
N GLY A 470 17.64 6.99 12.56
CA GLY A 470 18.70 7.72 13.25
C GLY A 470 18.84 7.38 14.74
N ALA A 471 17.83 6.76 15.36
CA ALA A 471 17.87 6.37 16.78
C ALA A 471 17.31 4.97 17.07
N HIS A 472 16.25 4.56 16.37
CA HIS A 472 15.55 3.31 16.57
C HIS A 472 15.57 2.45 15.32
N TRP A 473 15.75 1.14 15.53
CA TRP A 473 15.59 0.09 14.53
C TRP A 473 14.20 -0.52 14.64
N ASN A 474 13.61 -0.86 13.50
CA ASN A 474 12.40 -1.65 13.38
C ASN A 474 12.67 -2.79 12.39
N LEU A 475 12.24 -4.01 12.72
CA LEU A 475 12.29 -5.15 11.81
C LEU A 475 10.99 -5.95 11.90
N THR A 476 10.22 -5.95 10.83
CA THR A 476 8.93 -6.64 10.74
C THR A 476 8.95 -7.61 9.55
N GLY A 477 8.09 -8.63 9.60
CA GLY A 477 7.85 -9.46 8.42
C GLY A 477 7.32 -10.86 8.69
N GLN A 478 7.18 -11.62 7.62
CA GLN A 478 6.67 -12.99 7.62
C GLN A 478 7.68 -13.96 7.01
N SER A 479 7.93 -15.09 7.66
CA SER A 479 8.74 -16.19 7.12
C SER A 479 7.88 -17.32 6.53
N LEU A 480 8.52 -18.19 5.75
CA LEU A 480 7.92 -19.47 5.32
C LEU A 480 7.85 -20.48 6.47
N THR A 481 8.92 -20.62 7.26
CA THR A 481 8.95 -21.56 8.40
C THR A 481 9.26 -20.87 9.73
N ASN A 482 8.93 -21.53 10.84
CA ASN A 482 9.34 -21.08 12.17
C ASN A 482 10.87 -21.07 12.35
N LEU A 483 11.60 -21.95 11.63
CA LEU A 483 13.06 -21.99 11.71
C LEU A 483 13.67 -20.71 11.13
N ASP A 484 13.13 -20.20 10.02
CA ASP A 484 13.63 -18.97 9.39
C ASP A 484 13.23 -17.74 10.22
N ALA A 485 12.05 -17.73 10.85
CA ALA A 485 11.63 -16.68 11.78
C ALA A 485 12.58 -16.58 12.99
N GLU A 486 12.90 -17.69 13.64
CA GLU A 486 13.85 -17.69 14.76
C GLU A 486 15.29 -17.41 14.31
N SER A 487 15.68 -17.85 13.11
CA SER A 487 16.98 -17.49 12.51
C SER A 487 17.09 -15.98 12.30
N ALA A 488 16.07 -15.35 11.70
CA ALA A 488 16.00 -13.90 11.50
C ALA A 488 16.07 -13.12 12.84
N LYS A 489 15.30 -13.55 13.86
CA LYS A 489 15.36 -12.97 15.21
C LYS A 489 16.74 -13.12 15.84
N SER A 490 17.37 -14.30 15.72
CA SER A 490 18.67 -14.59 16.34
C SER A 490 19.81 -13.72 15.82
N LEU A 491 19.81 -13.41 14.51
CA LEU A 491 20.80 -12.54 13.86
C LEU A 491 20.82 -11.13 14.46
N VAL A 492 19.65 -10.62 14.87
CA VAL A 492 19.50 -9.31 15.50
C VAL A 492 19.67 -9.39 17.02
N ALA A 493 19.14 -10.42 17.68
CA ALA A 493 19.26 -10.61 19.12
C ALA A 493 20.70 -10.83 19.60
N ALA A 494 21.61 -11.24 18.71
CA ALA A 494 23.04 -11.34 18.97
C ALA A 494 23.79 -9.98 19.03
N LEU A 495 23.14 -8.87 18.66
CA LEU A 495 23.76 -7.54 18.66
C LEU A 495 23.88 -6.95 20.09
N PRO A 496 24.98 -6.24 20.42
CA PRO A 496 25.09 -5.47 21.66
C PRO A 496 24.03 -4.37 21.85
N ALA A 497 23.35 -3.98 20.76
CA ALA A 497 22.36 -2.90 20.69
C ALA A 497 20.98 -3.27 21.29
N GLY A 498 20.94 -4.03 22.38
CA GLY A 498 19.75 -4.67 22.96
C GLY A 498 18.67 -3.76 23.58
N LYS A 499 18.49 -2.53 23.06
CA LYS A 499 17.45 -1.56 23.46
C LYS A 499 16.89 -0.68 22.34
N SER A 500 17.52 -0.64 21.16
CA SER A 500 17.09 0.24 20.05
C SER A 500 16.16 -0.43 19.05
N TRP A 501 15.98 -1.76 19.12
CA TRP A 501 15.20 -2.55 18.15
C TRP A 501 13.77 -2.86 18.63
N THR A 502 12.80 -2.58 17.76
CA THR A 502 11.50 -3.26 17.71
C THR A 502 11.58 -4.42 16.72
N ILE A 503 11.06 -5.60 17.08
CA ILE A 503 11.06 -6.79 16.20
C ILE A 503 9.68 -7.43 16.23
N ASP A 504 9.03 -7.57 15.07
CA ASP A 504 7.76 -8.29 14.89
C ASP A 504 7.85 -9.23 13.69
N ILE A 505 8.50 -10.38 13.92
CA ILE A 505 8.70 -11.45 12.95
C ILE A 505 7.82 -12.64 13.32
N ARG A 506 6.99 -13.08 12.38
CA ARG A 506 6.05 -14.20 12.54
C ARG A 506 6.21 -15.19 11.38
N GLN A 507 5.73 -16.41 11.52
CA GLN A 507 5.49 -17.26 10.35
C GLN A 507 4.26 -16.71 9.60
N ALA A 508 4.27 -16.77 8.26
CA ALA A 508 3.06 -16.56 7.47
C ALA A 508 1.99 -17.63 7.83
N PRO A 509 0.69 -17.33 7.72
CA PRO A 509 -0.36 -18.35 7.87
C PRO A 509 -0.17 -19.51 6.90
N LEU A 510 -0.50 -20.75 7.33
CA LEU A 510 -0.28 -21.96 6.52
C LEU A 510 -0.96 -21.92 5.15
N PHE A 511 -2.17 -21.36 5.08
CA PHE A 511 -2.84 -21.11 3.79
C PHE A 511 -2.01 -20.17 2.91
N ASP A 512 -1.54 -19.06 3.46
CA ASP A 512 -0.84 -18.02 2.70
C ASP A 512 0.54 -18.52 2.21
N ILE A 513 1.08 -19.58 2.82
CA ILE A 513 2.25 -20.36 2.34
C ILE A 513 1.83 -21.29 1.20
N CYS A 514 0.86 -22.18 1.43
CA CYS A 514 0.36 -23.12 0.42
C CYS A 514 -0.12 -22.43 -0.86
N SER A 515 -0.88 -21.33 -0.73
CA SER A 515 -1.41 -20.55 -1.85
C SER A 515 -0.30 -20.09 -2.78
N ARG A 516 0.79 -19.51 -2.25
CA ARG A 516 1.96 -19.11 -3.06
C ARG A 516 2.67 -20.30 -3.69
N ALA A 517 2.79 -21.43 -3.00
CA ALA A 517 3.40 -22.63 -3.56
C ALA A 517 2.57 -23.23 -4.71
N VAL A 518 1.23 -23.24 -4.59
CA VAL A 518 0.30 -23.68 -5.64
C VAL A 518 0.28 -22.70 -6.83
N THR A 519 0.28 -21.38 -6.59
CA THR A 519 0.42 -20.38 -7.66
C THR A 519 1.76 -20.53 -8.38
N ALA A 520 2.88 -20.62 -7.65
CA ALA A 520 4.20 -20.81 -8.25
C ALA A 520 4.31 -22.14 -9.02
N PHE A 521 3.64 -23.21 -8.58
CA PHE A 521 3.49 -24.44 -9.36
C PHE A 521 2.72 -24.16 -10.66
N SER A 522 1.57 -23.49 -10.58
CA SER A 522 0.72 -23.15 -11.72
C SER A 522 1.40 -22.25 -12.76
N ASP A 523 2.27 -21.35 -12.34
CA ASP A 523 3.02 -20.44 -13.22
C ASP A 523 4.20 -21.14 -13.93
N SER A 524 4.75 -22.21 -13.32
CA SER A 524 5.95 -22.90 -13.80
C SER A 524 5.69 -24.24 -14.51
N HIS A 525 4.51 -24.85 -14.34
CA HIS A 525 4.17 -26.16 -14.91
C HIS A 525 2.96 -26.10 -15.84
N GLN A 526 3.12 -26.55 -17.09
CA GLN A 526 2.01 -26.75 -18.02
C GLN A 526 1.53 -28.21 -17.94
N ILE A 527 0.28 -28.42 -17.53
CA ILE A 527 -0.33 -29.75 -17.57
C ILE A 527 -0.60 -30.15 -19.03
N LEU A 528 0.05 -31.23 -19.48
CA LEU A 528 -0.03 -31.72 -20.85
C LEU A 528 -1.12 -32.77 -21.03
N PHE A 529 -1.84 -32.67 -22.15
CA PHE A 529 -2.91 -33.57 -22.54
C PHE A 529 -2.73 -34.03 -23.98
N ALA A 530 -3.17 -35.25 -24.27
CA ALA A 530 -3.18 -35.78 -25.63
C ALA A 530 -4.04 -34.90 -26.58
N PRO A 531 -3.72 -34.85 -27.89
CA PRO A 531 -4.40 -33.99 -28.85
C PRO A 531 -5.93 -34.15 -28.84
N ALA A 532 -6.64 -33.01 -28.77
CA ALA A 532 -8.11 -32.94 -28.65
C ALA A 532 -8.72 -33.82 -27.54
N SER A 533 -8.00 -34.01 -26.42
CA SER A 533 -8.40 -34.89 -25.33
C SER A 533 -8.21 -34.27 -23.95
N ALA A 534 -8.87 -34.87 -22.96
CA ALA A 534 -8.64 -34.71 -21.53
C ALA A 534 -7.72 -35.78 -20.94
N ARG A 535 -7.21 -36.73 -21.74
CA ARG A 535 -6.23 -37.72 -21.29
C ARG A 535 -4.88 -37.05 -21.01
N ILE A 536 -4.56 -36.88 -19.73
CA ILE A 536 -3.28 -36.35 -19.22
C ILE A 536 -2.10 -37.21 -19.72
N GLU A 537 -0.99 -36.57 -20.04
CA GLU A 537 0.25 -37.24 -20.47
C GLU A 537 1.14 -37.63 -19.27
N SER A 538 1.97 -38.65 -19.45
CA SER A 538 2.71 -39.28 -18.34
C SER A 538 3.73 -38.36 -17.66
N GLU A 539 4.16 -37.29 -18.32
CA GLU A 539 5.05 -36.28 -17.76
C GLU A 539 4.34 -35.47 -16.66
N SER A 540 3.18 -34.89 -16.95
CA SER A 540 2.43 -34.07 -15.97
C SER A 540 1.82 -34.87 -14.82
N ARG A 541 1.71 -36.21 -14.93
CA ARG A 541 1.39 -37.05 -13.76
C ARG A 541 2.44 -36.99 -12.65
N SER A 542 3.71 -36.73 -12.97
CA SER A 542 4.74 -36.51 -11.94
C SER A 542 4.55 -35.15 -11.25
N GLN A 543 4.36 -34.10 -12.04
CA GLN A 543 4.09 -32.73 -11.59
C GLN A 543 2.86 -32.65 -10.68
N LEU A 544 1.77 -33.36 -11.01
CA LEU A 544 0.58 -33.44 -10.16
C LEU A 544 0.84 -34.15 -8.81
N GLY A 545 1.86 -35.01 -8.73
CA GLY A 545 2.36 -35.57 -7.47
C GLY A 545 3.02 -34.51 -6.59
N ASP A 546 3.90 -33.71 -7.15
CA ASP A 546 4.56 -32.59 -6.45
C ASP A 546 3.53 -31.56 -5.94
N LEU A 547 2.49 -31.29 -6.73
CA LEU A 547 1.35 -30.47 -6.32
C LEU A 547 0.53 -31.12 -5.20
N ALA A 548 0.26 -32.42 -5.26
CA ALA A 548 -0.47 -33.13 -4.20
C ALA A 548 0.29 -33.09 -2.86
N ASP A 549 1.61 -33.26 -2.88
CA ASP A 549 2.45 -33.12 -1.67
C ASP A 549 2.38 -31.71 -1.06
N GLU A 550 2.16 -30.65 -1.85
CA GLU A 550 1.87 -29.31 -1.33
C GLU A 550 0.46 -29.21 -0.73
N LEU A 551 -0.57 -29.66 -1.47
CA LEU A 551 -1.98 -29.61 -1.05
C LEU A 551 -2.27 -30.41 0.24
N LEU A 552 -1.45 -31.40 0.56
CA LEU A 552 -1.49 -32.16 1.81
C LEU A 552 -1.01 -31.36 3.03
N LYS A 553 -0.24 -30.27 2.85
CA LYS A 553 0.24 -29.38 3.93
C LYS A 553 -0.84 -28.42 4.42
N CYS A 554 -1.87 -28.18 3.61
CA CYS A 554 -3.03 -27.33 3.89
C CYS A 554 -4.32 -28.15 3.76
N PRO A 555 -4.71 -28.93 4.80
CA PRO A 555 -5.89 -29.77 4.76
C PRO A 555 -7.22 -29.01 4.65
N ASP A 556 -7.24 -27.72 5.01
CA ASP A 556 -8.45 -26.89 5.20
C ASP A 556 -8.62 -25.83 4.08
N ALA A 557 -8.07 -26.08 2.90
CA ALA A 557 -8.10 -25.16 1.75
C ALA A 557 -8.73 -25.83 0.52
N ASP A 558 -9.71 -25.18 -0.11
CA ASP A 558 -10.35 -25.69 -1.33
C ASP A 558 -9.49 -25.34 -2.55
N LEU A 559 -9.38 -26.29 -3.50
CA LEU A 559 -8.65 -26.12 -4.75
C LEU A 559 -9.62 -26.04 -5.92
N TYR A 560 -9.50 -24.95 -6.66
CA TYR A 560 -10.15 -24.73 -7.93
C TYR A 560 -9.15 -25.06 -9.04
N VAL A 561 -9.59 -25.91 -9.98
CA VAL A 561 -8.83 -26.33 -11.15
C VAL A 561 -9.51 -25.74 -12.37
N GLU A 562 -8.89 -24.72 -12.96
CA GLU A 562 -9.45 -23.98 -14.09
C GLU A 562 -8.90 -24.49 -15.42
N GLY A 563 -9.76 -25.01 -16.28
CA GLY A 563 -9.43 -25.41 -17.64
C GLY A 563 -9.60 -24.27 -18.64
N HIS A 564 -8.61 -24.09 -19.52
CA HIS A 564 -8.66 -23.13 -20.64
C HIS A 564 -8.24 -23.76 -21.97
N THR A 565 -8.68 -23.16 -23.07
CA THR A 565 -8.27 -23.48 -24.45
C THR A 565 -7.81 -22.23 -25.18
N ASP A 566 -7.21 -22.42 -26.35
CA ASP A 566 -7.18 -21.43 -27.41
C ASP A 566 -8.52 -21.39 -28.17
N SER A 567 -8.68 -20.44 -29.08
CA SER A 567 -9.88 -20.27 -29.92
C SER A 567 -9.89 -21.18 -31.17
N ASP A 568 -9.27 -22.38 -31.11
CA ASP A 568 -9.22 -23.32 -32.25
C ASP A 568 -10.32 -24.38 -32.16
N GLY A 569 -11.56 -23.97 -32.45
CA GLY A 569 -12.71 -24.88 -32.53
C GLY A 569 -14.05 -24.16 -32.39
N PRO A 570 -15.16 -24.92 -32.28
CA PRO A 570 -16.43 -24.39 -31.79
C PRO A 570 -16.35 -24.09 -30.29
N ALA A 571 -16.84 -22.93 -29.86
CA ALA A 571 -16.80 -22.50 -28.46
C ALA A 571 -17.40 -23.53 -27.48
N ASP A 572 -18.53 -24.17 -27.82
CA ASP A 572 -19.15 -25.24 -27.01
C ASP A 572 -18.21 -26.44 -26.81
N ALA A 573 -17.46 -26.81 -27.84
CA ALA A 573 -16.52 -27.94 -27.78
C ALA A 573 -15.26 -27.58 -26.98
N ASN A 574 -14.81 -26.33 -27.08
CA ASN A 574 -13.71 -25.79 -26.29
C ASN A 574 -14.10 -25.67 -24.80
N MET A 575 -15.32 -25.22 -24.51
CA MET A 575 -15.92 -25.23 -23.17
C MET A 575 -15.95 -26.65 -22.60
N ALA A 576 -16.55 -27.61 -23.30
CA ALA A 576 -16.64 -29.01 -22.86
C ALA A 576 -15.25 -29.66 -22.67
N LEU A 577 -14.29 -29.39 -23.57
CA LEU A 577 -12.90 -29.87 -23.46
C LEU A 577 -12.19 -29.27 -22.24
N SER A 578 -12.46 -28.01 -21.91
CA SER A 578 -11.85 -27.35 -20.75
C SER A 578 -12.35 -27.91 -19.42
N VAL A 579 -13.67 -28.15 -19.29
CA VAL A 579 -14.27 -28.82 -18.11
C VAL A 579 -13.69 -30.22 -17.96
N ALA A 580 -13.73 -31.05 -19.02
CA ALA A 580 -13.23 -32.42 -18.97
C ALA A 580 -11.75 -32.52 -18.59
N ARG A 581 -10.93 -31.52 -18.93
CA ARG A 581 -9.51 -31.44 -18.53
C ARG A 581 -9.34 -31.11 -17.05
N ALA A 582 -10.12 -30.19 -16.51
CA ALA A 582 -10.12 -29.88 -15.08
C ALA A 582 -10.61 -31.09 -14.26
N GLU A 583 -11.68 -31.76 -14.72
CA GLU A 583 -12.18 -33.01 -14.13
C GLU A 583 -11.10 -34.12 -14.12
N ALA A 584 -10.41 -34.35 -15.25
CA ALA A 584 -9.34 -35.34 -15.32
C ALA A 584 -8.16 -35.04 -14.37
N VAL A 585 -7.81 -33.77 -14.16
CA VAL A 585 -6.78 -33.37 -13.20
C VAL A 585 -7.23 -33.66 -11.75
N ILE A 586 -8.51 -33.42 -11.45
CA ILE A 586 -9.11 -33.77 -10.15
C ILE A 586 -9.14 -35.28 -9.93
N GLU A 587 -9.44 -36.09 -10.95
CA GLU A 587 -9.39 -37.56 -10.84
C GLU A 587 -7.99 -38.07 -10.45
N GLU A 588 -6.92 -37.52 -11.04
CA GLU A 588 -5.53 -37.88 -10.66
C GLU A 588 -5.19 -37.39 -9.24
N LEU A 589 -5.60 -36.16 -8.85
CA LEU A 589 -5.37 -35.62 -7.50
C LEU A 589 -6.12 -36.41 -6.40
N ILE A 590 -7.33 -36.92 -6.70
CA ILE A 590 -8.05 -37.86 -5.83
C ILE A 590 -7.29 -39.19 -5.74
N GLY A 591 -6.75 -39.68 -6.86
CA GLY A 591 -5.88 -40.86 -6.90
C GLY A 591 -4.59 -40.72 -6.09
N LEU A 592 -4.08 -39.49 -5.95
CA LEU A 592 -2.93 -39.11 -5.12
C LEU A 592 -3.30 -38.84 -3.65
N GLY A 593 -4.58 -38.92 -3.28
CA GLY A 593 -5.06 -38.87 -1.90
C GLY A 593 -5.65 -37.53 -1.44
N ILE A 594 -5.81 -36.55 -2.33
CA ILE A 594 -6.50 -35.30 -2.00
C ILE A 594 -8.01 -35.55 -1.86
N SER A 595 -8.64 -34.96 -0.84
CA SER A 595 -10.07 -35.19 -0.58
C SER A 595 -10.93 -34.57 -1.67
N TYR A 596 -11.74 -35.39 -2.35
CA TYR A 596 -12.69 -34.96 -3.39
C TYR A 596 -13.65 -33.85 -2.92
N THR A 597 -13.89 -33.73 -1.61
CA THR A 597 -14.75 -32.70 -1.01
C THR A 597 -14.18 -31.27 -1.12
N ARG A 598 -12.91 -31.13 -1.49
CA ARG A 598 -12.16 -29.87 -1.60
C ARG A 598 -11.79 -29.49 -3.04
N LEU A 599 -12.24 -30.26 -4.03
CA LEU A 599 -11.75 -30.17 -5.41
C LEU A 599 -12.87 -29.73 -6.36
N TYR A 600 -12.66 -28.61 -7.06
CA TYR A 600 -13.66 -27.96 -7.90
C TYR A 600 -13.14 -27.76 -9.33
N ALA A 601 -13.70 -28.49 -10.30
CA ALA A 601 -13.40 -28.28 -11.71
C ALA A 601 -14.22 -27.09 -12.24
N ILE A 602 -13.56 -26.16 -12.92
CA ILE A 602 -14.21 -25.15 -13.76
C ILE A 602 -13.57 -25.17 -15.15
N GLY A 603 -14.39 -25.02 -16.18
CA GLY A 603 -13.92 -24.81 -17.55
C GLY A 603 -14.35 -23.43 -18.05
N TYR A 604 -13.45 -22.74 -18.75
CA TYR A 604 -13.71 -21.44 -19.39
C TYR A 604 -13.68 -21.51 -20.92
N GLY A 605 -13.28 -22.65 -21.50
CA GLY A 605 -12.94 -22.75 -22.91
C GLY A 605 -11.95 -21.66 -23.32
N GLU A 606 -12.28 -20.93 -24.38
CA GLU A 606 -11.50 -19.84 -24.94
C GLU A 606 -11.78 -18.45 -24.33
N THR A 607 -12.72 -18.34 -23.37
CA THR A 607 -13.27 -17.04 -22.90
C THR A 607 -12.32 -16.20 -22.05
N LEU A 608 -11.26 -16.80 -21.46
CA LEU A 608 -10.26 -16.12 -20.64
C LEU A 608 -8.83 -16.33 -21.21
N PRO A 609 -8.51 -15.71 -22.37
CA PRO A 609 -7.17 -15.74 -22.94
C PRO A 609 -6.20 -14.85 -22.14
N ILE A 610 -4.94 -15.30 -22.01
CA ILE A 610 -3.84 -14.52 -21.41
C ILE A 610 -2.84 -14.03 -22.48
N ALA A 611 -3.02 -14.41 -23.73
CA ALA A 611 -2.18 -14.01 -24.85
C ALA A 611 -2.96 -14.03 -26.19
N SER A 612 -2.44 -13.37 -27.22
CA SER A 612 -3.13 -13.30 -28.54
C SER A 612 -3.28 -14.68 -29.19
N ASN A 613 -4.55 -15.06 -29.41
CA ASN A 613 -4.95 -16.23 -30.18
C ASN A 613 -4.55 -16.16 -31.67
N GLU A 614 -4.02 -15.04 -32.18
CA GLU A 614 -3.51 -14.97 -33.56
C GLU A 614 -2.19 -15.71 -33.73
N THR A 615 -1.43 -15.90 -32.64
CA THR A 615 -0.08 -16.45 -32.67
C THR A 615 -0.03 -17.87 -32.12
N ARG A 616 0.83 -18.74 -32.69
CA ARG A 616 1.02 -20.11 -32.18
C ARG A 616 1.51 -20.12 -30.72
N GLN A 617 2.28 -19.11 -30.32
CA GLN A 617 2.78 -18.94 -28.96
C GLN A 617 1.65 -18.56 -27.99
N GLY A 618 0.87 -17.52 -28.32
CA GLY A 618 -0.25 -17.10 -27.47
C GLY A 618 -1.33 -18.18 -27.34
N LYS A 619 -1.65 -18.89 -28.42
CA LYS A 619 -2.48 -20.11 -28.35
C LYS A 619 -1.91 -21.17 -27.40
N ALA A 620 -0.59 -21.37 -27.37
CA ALA A 620 0.05 -22.32 -26.46
C ALA A 620 0.03 -21.87 -24.98
N GLN A 621 -0.01 -20.55 -24.72
CA GLN A 621 -0.20 -19.99 -23.38
C GLN A 621 -1.68 -20.04 -22.94
N ASN A 622 -2.63 -19.90 -23.87
CA ASN A 622 -4.07 -19.99 -23.58
C ASN A 622 -4.51 -21.42 -23.24
N ARG A 623 -3.90 -22.45 -23.86
CA ARG A 623 -4.11 -23.87 -23.50
C ARG A 623 -3.40 -24.23 -22.19
N ARG A 624 -3.96 -23.82 -21.06
CA ARG A 624 -3.41 -24.02 -19.70
C ARG A 624 -4.42 -24.67 -18.75
N ILE A 625 -3.90 -25.18 -17.64
CA ILE A 625 -4.66 -25.36 -16.38
C ILE A 625 -4.16 -24.29 -15.41
N VAL A 626 -5.06 -23.68 -14.65
CA VAL A 626 -4.69 -22.82 -13.49
C VAL A 626 -5.15 -23.49 -12.20
N PHE A 627 -4.38 -23.29 -11.13
CA PHE A 627 -4.67 -23.80 -9.80
C PHE A 627 -4.84 -22.65 -8.81
N GLU A 628 -6.04 -22.46 -8.27
CA GLU A 628 -6.34 -21.44 -7.26
C GLU A 628 -6.76 -22.11 -5.93
N LEU A 629 -6.10 -21.74 -4.83
CA LEU A 629 -6.50 -22.14 -3.48
C LEU A 629 -7.40 -21.07 -2.85
N ILE A 630 -8.46 -21.50 -2.17
CA ILE A 630 -9.44 -20.64 -1.48
C ILE A 630 -9.63 -21.13 -0.04
N LYS A 631 -9.78 -20.18 0.90
CA LYS A 631 -10.00 -20.48 2.33
C LYS A 631 -11.42 -21.01 2.52
N GLN A 632 -11.56 -22.15 3.22
CA GLN A 632 -12.85 -22.62 3.70
C GLN A 632 -13.45 -21.60 4.70
N GLN A 633 -14.78 -21.45 4.71
CA GLN A 633 -15.54 -20.50 5.52
C GLN A 633 -16.04 -21.11 6.84
#